data_AF-A0A955JIK8-F1
#
_entry.id   AF-A0A955JIK8-F1
#
_cell.length_a   1.000
_cell.length_b   1.000
_cell.length_c   1.000
_cell.angle_alpha   90.00
_cell.angle_beta   90.00
_cell.angle_gamma   90.00
#
_symmetry.space_group_name_H-M   'P 1'
#
loop_
_entity.id
_entity.type
_entity.pdbx_description
1 polymer ?
#
loop_
_entity_poly.entity_id
_entity_poly.type
_entity_poly.pdbx_seq_one_letter_code
_entity_poly.pdbx_strand_id
1 'polypeptide(L)'
;DDGVALIWRGTQRNYPTKEAQVAWHLLSREELWSLRLWLYTRRGKWRGFWLPSWNKDLELTQPISSTDTTITISDVGYSTHEEANSLMILTTGGLVYYLRVISGFAGSPGEEILALDGAAGINVTVSDIAMIAYLSFVRFNADRVEIQHRVAGGSSVIMPTLEIPEP
;
A
#
# COMPACT_ATOMS: atom_id res chain seq x y z
N ASP A 1 -15.87 33.56 14.19
CA ASP A 1 -16.65 33.50 12.96
C ASP A 1 -17.69 34.58 13.12
N ASP A 2 -17.50 35.68 12.40
CA ASP A 2 -18.15 36.96 12.72
C ASP A 2 -19.39 37.20 11.83
N GLY A 3 -19.89 36.14 11.18
CA GLY A 3 -21.23 36.10 10.57
C GLY A 3 -21.43 36.94 9.31
N VAL A 4 -20.38 37.56 8.76
CA VAL A 4 -20.45 38.42 7.56
C VAL A 4 -19.76 37.83 6.32
N ALA A 5 -19.10 36.68 6.45
CA ALA A 5 -18.38 36.04 5.35
C ALA A 5 -19.21 34.93 4.69
N LEU A 6 -19.10 34.83 3.36
CA LEU A 6 -19.64 33.70 2.59
C LEU A 6 -18.96 32.42 3.06
N ILE A 7 -19.75 31.48 3.58
CA ILE A 7 -19.27 30.13 3.93
C ILE A 7 -18.96 29.42 2.62
N TRP A 8 -17.68 29.40 2.25
CA TRP A 8 -17.20 28.62 1.11
C TRP A 8 -16.94 27.18 1.57
N ARG A 9 -17.67 26.23 1.00
CA ARG A 9 -17.38 24.80 1.15
C ARG A 9 -16.49 24.38 -0.03
N GLY A 10 -15.37 23.74 0.27
CA GLY A 10 -14.51 23.14 -0.75
C GLY A 10 -15.20 22.01 -1.51
N THR A 11 -14.51 21.47 -2.52
CA THR A 11 -15.01 20.36 -3.33
C THR A 11 -15.39 19.16 -2.44
N GLN A 12 -16.68 18.84 -2.40
CA GLN A 12 -17.18 17.66 -1.70
C GLN A 12 -16.97 16.42 -2.57
N ARG A 13 -16.32 15.40 -2.02
CA ARG A 13 -16.15 14.10 -2.66
C ARG A 13 -17.18 13.11 -2.11
N ASN A 14 -17.64 12.18 -2.95
CA ASN A 14 -18.60 11.14 -2.57
C ASN A 14 -17.92 9.88 -2.00
N TYR A 15 -16.63 9.96 -1.68
CA TYR A 15 -15.84 8.86 -1.11
C TYR A 15 -14.95 9.40 0.02
N PRO A 16 -14.68 8.60 1.07
CA PRO A 16 -13.73 8.97 2.10
C PRO A 16 -12.35 9.14 1.47
N THR A 17 -11.61 10.14 1.90
CA THR A 17 -10.26 10.40 1.41
C THR A 17 -9.30 10.17 2.56
N LYS A 18 -8.37 9.22 2.41
CA LYS A 18 -7.28 9.02 3.37
C LYS A 18 -6.05 9.81 2.90
N GLU A 19 -5.51 10.62 3.81
CA GLU A 19 -4.25 11.32 3.60
C GLU A 19 -3.16 10.60 4.40
N ALA A 20 -2.00 10.42 3.79
CA ALA A 20 -0.85 9.82 4.43
C ALA A 20 0.43 10.56 4.02
N GLN A 21 1.56 10.11 4.55
CA GLN A 21 2.87 10.58 4.13
C GLN A 21 3.77 9.37 3.90
N VAL A 22 4.56 9.43 2.84
CA VAL A 22 5.63 8.48 2.59
C VAL A 22 6.96 9.19 2.76
N ALA A 23 7.86 8.54 3.48
CA ALA A 23 9.19 9.04 3.77
C ALA A 23 10.25 8.07 3.23
N TRP A 24 11.28 8.62 2.62
CA TRP A 24 12.46 7.88 2.21
C TRP A 24 13.67 8.39 2.98
N HIS A 25 14.45 7.44 3.50
CA HIS A 25 15.75 7.68 4.10
C HIS A 25 16.78 6.93 3.27
N LEU A 26 17.63 7.70 2.59
CA LEU A 26 18.58 7.20 1.60
C LEU A 26 19.99 7.38 2.15
N LEU A 27 20.83 6.36 2.01
CA LEU A 27 22.19 6.35 2.56
C LEU A 27 23.24 6.69 1.49
N SER A 28 22.89 6.52 0.21
CA SER A 28 23.79 6.73 -0.92
C SER A 28 23.24 7.73 -1.94
N ARG A 29 24.13 8.22 -2.80
CA ARG A 29 23.77 9.15 -3.89
C ARG A 29 23.06 8.43 -5.03
N GLU A 30 23.38 7.15 -5.20
CA GLU A 30 22.84 6.25 -6.20
C GLU A 30 21.36 5.95 -5.91
N GLU A 31 21.04 5.65 -4.65
CA GLU A 31 19.65 5.50 -4.18
C GLU A 31 18.86 6.80 -4.36
N LEU A 32 19.47 7.95 -4.02
CA LEU A 32 18.83 9.24 -4.23
C LEU A 32 18.57 9.52 -5.71
N TRP A 33 19.52 9.22 -6.59
CA TRP A 33 19.33 9.40 -8.01
C TRP A 33 18.18 8.53 -8.54
N SER A 34 18.11 7.28 -8.09
CA SER A 34 17.04 6.34 -8.43
C SER A 34 15.67 6.84 -7.96
N LEU A 35 15.59 7.34 -6.71
CA LEU A 35 14.37 7.95 -6.18
C LEU A 35 13.97 9.19 -7.00
N ARG A 36 14.91 10.05 -7.37
CA ARG A 36 14.61 11.24 -8.20
C ARG A 36 14.02 10.86 -9.55
N LEU A 37 14.62 9.90 -10.24
CA LEU A 37 14.09 9.40 -11.51
C LEU A 37 12.67 8.86 -11.34
N TRP A 38 12.44 8.04 -10.31
CA TRP A 38 11.11 7.50 -10.02
C TRP A 38 10.09 8.60 -9.72
N LEU A 39 10.42 9.60 -8.90
CA LEU A 39 9.55 10.74 -8.58
C LEU A 39 9.18 11.54 -9.84
N TYR A 40 10.13 11.75 -10.76
CA TYR A 40 9.83 12.40 -12.05
C TYR A 40 8.81 11.61 -12.88
N THR A 41 8.81 10.27 -12.82
CA THR A 41 7.82 9.46 -13.52
C THR A 41 6.39 9.62 -12.98
N ARG A 42 6.24 10.02 -11.70
CA ARG A 42 4.94 10.26 -11.05
C ARG A 42 4.32 11.61 -11.42
N ARG A 43 5.14 12.60 -11.82
CA ARG A 43 4.69 13.95 -12.19
C ARG A 43 3.83 14.61 -11.09
N GLY A 44 4.26 14.55 -9.83
CA GLY A 44 3.57 15.20 -8.71
C GLY A 44 2.14 14.68 -8.51
N LYS A 45 1.15 15.57 -8.51
CA LYS A 45 -0.27 15.23 -8.34
C LYS A 45 -0.91 14.51 -9.53
N TRP A 46 -0.20 14.27 -10.62
CA TRP A 46 -0.81 13.79 -11.87
C TRP A 46 -0.98 12.28 -11.98
N ARG A 47 -0.08 11.47 -11.40
CA ARG A 47 -0.14 10.00 -11.57
C ARG A 47 -0.26 9.27 -10.24
N GLY A 48 -1.19 8.32 -10.21
CA GLY A 48 -1.33 7.37 -9.13
C GLY A 48 -0.24 6.29 -9.15
N PHE A 49 -0.08 5.64 -8.00
CA PHE A 49 0.75 4.47 -7.79
C PHE A 49 0.24 3.70 -6.57
N TRP A 50 0.55 2.41 -6.51
CA TRP A 50 0.23 1.58 -5.36
C TRP A 50 1.24 1.82 -4.24
N LEU A 51 0.75 2.09 -3.04
CA LEU A 51 1.56 2.30 -1.84
C LEU A 51 1.18 1.24 -0.80
N PRO A 52 2.13 0.40 -0.36
CA PRO A 52 1.88 -0.52 0.74
C PRO A 52 1.82 0.23 2.07
N SER A 53 1.02 -0.30 3.00
CA SER A 53 0.94 0.19 4.38
C SER A 53 2.27 0.07 5.14
N TRP A 54 3.15 -0.85 4.70
CA TRP A 54 4.37 -1.27 5.40
C TRP A 54 4.13 -1.83 6.82
N ASN A 55 2.91 -2.28 7.10
CA ASN A 55 2.55 -2.97 8.32
C ASN A 55 2.36 -4.48 8.07
N LYS A 56 2.48 -5.27 9.13
CA LYS A 56 2.07 -6.68 9.13
C LYS A 56 0.56 -6.76 9.31
N ASP A 57 -0.17 -6.44 8.25
CA ASP A 57 -1.62 -6.34 8.30
C ASP A 57 -2.28 -7.72 8.39
N LEU A 58 -1.73 -8.70 7.69
CA LEU A 58 -2.26 -10.06 7.62
C LEU A 58 -1.17 -11.09 7.92
N GLU A 59 -1.58 -12.21 8.52
CA GLU A 59 -0.74 -13.36 8.78
C GLU A 59 -1.32 -14.59 8.09
N LEU A 60 -0.49 -15.29 7.33
CA LEU A 60 -0.88 -16.48 6.58
C LEU A 60 -0.84 -17.72 7.48
N THR A 61 -1.84 -18.59 7.43
CA THR A 61 -1.85 -19.83 8.21
C THR A 61 -1.51 -21.08 7.40
N GLN A 62 -1.66 -21.03 6.08
CA GLN A 62 -1.42 -22.14 5.16
C GLN A 62 -0.53 -21.73 3.99
N PRO A 63 0.34 -22.60 3.47
CA PRO A 63 1.18 -22.28 2.32
C PRO A 63 0.33 -21.93 1.08
N ILE A 64 0.89 -21.09 0.20
CA ILE A 64 0.27 -20.71 -1.08
C ILE A 64 0.96 -21.47 -2.20
N SER A 65 0.18 -22.15 -3.03
CA SER A 65 0.60 -22.73 -4.30
C SER A 65 0.26 -21.81 -5.48
N SER A 66 1.04 -21.92 -6.54
CA SER A 66 0.90 -21.09 -7.75
C SER A 66 -0.46 -21.19 -8.45
N THR A 67 -1.18 -22.30 -8.24
CA THR A 67 -2.51 -22.54 -8.81
C THR A 67 -3.65 -22.11 -7.90
N ASP A 68 -3.35 -21.74 -6.65
CA ASP A 68 -4.38 -21.45 -5.66
C ASP A 68 -5.11 -20.16 -6.02
N THR A 69 -6.44 -20.20 -5.96
CA THR A 69 -7.32 -19.04 -6.15
C THR A 69 -7.82 -18.49 -4.82
N THR A 70 -7.32 -19.02 -3.71
CA THR A 70 -7.68 -18.64 -2.35
C THR A 70 -6.47 -18.71 -1.45
N ILE A 71 -6.39 -17.85 -0.45
CA ILE A 71 -5.36 -17.90 0.61
C ILE A 71 -6.02 -17.92 1.98
N THR A 72 -5.41 -18.61 2.93
CA THR A 72 -5.94 -18.75 4.30
C THR A 72 -5.10 -17.91 5.26
N ILE A 73 -5.76 -17.00 5.97
CA ILE A 73 -5.15 -16.08 6.93
C ILE A 73 -5.69 -16.36 8.33
N SER A 74 -5.01 -15.82 9.34
CA SER A 74 -5.56 -15.76 10.69
C SER A 74 -6.81 -14.88 10.72
N ASP A 75 -7.76 -15.23 11.57
CA ASP A 75 -8.99 -14.46 11.71
C ASP A 75 -8.71 -13.06 12.27
N VAL A 76 -8.93 -12.05 11.43
CA VAL A 76 -8.81 -10.63 11.75
C VAL A 76 -10.14 -9.89 11.56
N GLY A 77 -11.22 -10.63 11.28
CA GLY A 77 -12.52 -10.09 10.92
C GLY A 77 -12.56 -9.43 9.53
N TYR A 78 -11.68 -9.85 8.61
CA TYR A 78 -11.65 -9.37 7.23
C TYR A 78 -13.00 -9.51 6.56
N SER A 79 -13.61 -10.70 6.67
CA SER A 79 -14.89 -11.05 6.02
C SER A 79 -16.06 -10.15 6.42
N THR A 80 -15.93 -9.42 7.53
CA THR A 80 -16.98 -8.54 8.06
C THR A 80 -16.75 -7.06 7.70
N HIS A 81 -15.51 -6.64 7.48
CA HIS A 81 -15.15 -5.21 7.42
C HIS A 81 -14.53 -4.77 6.10
N GLU A 82 -13.95 -5.69 5.35
CA GLU A 82 -13.10 -5.37 4.20
C GLU A 82 -13.67 -5.95 2.90
N GLU A 83 -13.67 -5.14 1.85
CA GLU A 83 -14.10 -5.54 0.51
C GLU A 83 -12.89 -5.98 -0.35
N ALA A 84 -12.99 -5.86 -1.68
CA ALA A 84 -11.92 -6.14 -2.61
C ALA A 84 -10.72 -5.22 -2.34
N ASN A 85 -9.55 -5.80 -2.10
CA ASN A 85 -8.33 -5.08 -1.74
C ASN A 85 -7.13 -5.66 -2.48
N SER A 86 -6.08 -4.86 -2.64
CA SER A 86 -4.79 -5.31 -3.16
C SER A 86 -3.83 -5.59 -2.01
N LEU A 87 -3.03 -6.64 -2.13
CA LEU A 87 -2.06 -7.08 -1.13
C LEU A 87 -0.64 -7.09 -1.70
N MET A 88 0.32 -6.74 -0.86
CA MET A 88 1.74 -6.96 -1.08
C MET A 88 2.23 -8.05 -0.14
N ILE A 89 2.86 -9.09 -0.69
CA ILE A 89 3.57 -10.12 0.08
C ILE A 89 5.07 -9.87 -0.07
N LEU A 90 5.73 -9.58 1.05
CA LEU A 90 7.19 -9.50 1.13
C LEU A 90 7.71 -10.81 1.74
N THR A 91 8.58 -11.48 1.00
CA THR A 91 9.26 -12.69 1.49
C THR A 91 10.50 -12.33 2.33
N THR A 92 10.92 -13.26 3.19
CA THR A 92 12.16 -13.17 3.97
C THR A 92 13.40 -13.09 3.08
N GLY A 93 13.33 -13.63 1.86
CA GLY A 93 14.35 -13.51 0.81
C GLY A 93 14.35 -12.17 0.05
N GLY A 94 13.43 -11.25 0.36
CA GLY A 94 13.36 -9.92 -0.25
C GLY A 94 12.61 -9.85 -1.59
N LEU A 95 12.01 -10.96 -2.05
CA LEU A 95 11.09 -10.94 -3.19
C LEU A 95 9.74 -10.35 -2.77
N VAL A 96 9.15 -9.57 -3.67
CA VAL A 96 7.85 -8.91 -3.48
C VAL A 96 6.87 -9.44 -4.51
N TYR A 97 5.70 -9.85 -4.04
CA TYR A 97 4.58 -10.30 -4.85
C TYR A 97 3.35 -9.45 -4.59
N TYR A 98 2.47 -9.38 -5.58
CA TYR A 98 1.24 -8.60 -5.51
C TYR A 98 0.06 -9.50 -5.86
N LEU A 99 -0.94 -9.52 -4.98
CA LEU A 99 -2.18 -10.27 -5.17
C LEU A 99 -3.37 -9.32 -5.07
N ARG A 100 -4.43 -9.66 -5.79
CA ARG A 100 -5.72 -8.98 -5.70
C ARG A 100 -6.71 -9.90 -5.01
N VAL A 101 -7.33 -9.42 -3.95
CA VAL A 101 -8.40 -10.10 -3.20
C VAL A 101 -9.73 -9.55 -3.65
N ILE A 102 -10.70 -10.42 -3.92
CA ILE A 102 -12.06 -10.04 -4.35
C ILE A 102 -13.08 -10.12 -3.22
N SER A 103 -12.88 -11.03 -2.27
CA SER A 103 -13.76 -11.22 -1.12
C SER A 103 -13.07 -12.05 -0.03
N GLY A 104 -13.59 -11.97 1.18
CA GLY A 104 -13.22 -12.84 2.29
C GLY A 104 -14.43 -13.59 2.84
N PHE A 105 -14.21 -14.78 3.40
CA PHE A 105 -15.24 -15.58 4.05
C PHE A 105 -14.65 -16.36 5.22
N ALA A 106 -15.53 -16.75 6.16
CA ALA A 106 -15.13 -17.51 7.34
C ALA A 106 -14.53 -18.87 6.94
N GLY A 107 -13.36 -19.19 7.50
CA GLY A 107 -12.67 -20.46 7.32
C GLY A 107 -12.93 -21.43 8.49
N SER A 108 -11.90 -22.21 8.83
CA SER A 108 -11.90 -23.00 10.06
C SER A 108 -11.86 -22.09 11.30
N PRO A 109 -12.17 -22.59 12.51
CA PRO A 109 -12.12 -21.75 13.72
C PRO A 109 -10.76 -21.06 13.89
N GLY A 110 -10.76 -19.72 13.90
CA GLY A 110 -9.54 -18.90 13.99
C GLY A 110 -8.86 -18.57 12.65
N GLU A 111 -9.49 -18.94 11.53
CA GLU A 111 -9.01 -18.66 10.17
C GLU A 111 -10.08 -17.95 9.32
N GLU A 112 -9.61 -17.14 8.38
CA GLU A 112 -10.41 -16.58 7.31
C GLU A 112 -9.80 -16.94 5.95
N ILE A 113 -10.65 -17.09 4.94
CA ILE A 113 -10.22 -17.41 3.57
C ILE A 113 -10.48 -16.20 2.69
N LEU A 114 -9.45 -15.78 1.97
CA LEU A 114 -9.51 -14.70 0.99
C LEU A 114 -9.54 -15.29 -0.41
N ALA A 115 -10.57 -14.96 -1.19
CA ALA A 115 -10.64 -15.29 -2.60
C ALA A 115 -9.82 -14.29 -3.43
N LEU A 116 -9.04 -14.81 -4.37
CA LEU A 116 -8.17 -14.02 -5.24
C LEU A 116 -8.82 -13.74 -6.60
N ASP A 117 -8.43 -12.65 -7.24
CA ASP A 117 -8.76 -12.31 -8.63
C ASP A 117 -7.86 -13.09 -9.62
N GLY A 118 -7.93 -14.41 -9.54
CA GLY A 118 -7.11 -15.34 -10.32
C GLY A 118 -6.18 -16.20 -9.47
N ALA A 119 -5.39 -17.04 -10.14
CA ALA A 119 -4.41 -17.89 -9.47
C ALA A 119 -3.27 -17.05 -8.87
N ALA A 120 -2.79 -17.42 -7.69
CA ALA A 120 -1.76 -16.68 -6.95
C ALA A 120 -0.45 -16.54 -7.75
N GLY A 121 -0.14 -17.51 -8.61
CA GLY A 121 1.04 -17.47 -9.49
C GLY A 121 2.38 -17.59 -8.75
N ILE A 122 2.34 -17.82 -7.43
CA ILE A 122 3.50 -17.87 -6.55
C ILE A 122 3.45 -19.13 -5.68
N ASN A 123 4.62 -19.67 -5.34
CA ASN A 123 4.75 -20.78 -4.39
C ASN A 123 5.53 -20.26 -3.20
N VAL A 124 4.88 -20.11 -2.04
CA VAL A 124 5.50 -19.61 -0.80
C VAL A 124 4.97 -20.37 0.41
N THR A 125 5.87 -20.72 1.33
CA THR A 125 5.46 -21.29 2.62
C THR A 125 5.22 -20.18 3.63
N VAL A 126 4.49 -20.48 4.70
CA VAL A 126 4.21 -19.52 5.79
C VAL A 126 5.51 -18.95 6.38
N SER A 127 6.54 -19.79 6.56
CA SER A 127 7.85 -19.37 7.08
C SER A 127 8.65 -18.46 6.14
N ASP A 128 8.30 -18.43 4.85
CA ASP A 128 8.98 -17.60 3.86
C ASP A 128 8.45 -16.16 3.86
N ILE A 129 7.38 -15.87 4.60
CA ILE A 129 6.71 -14.57 4.59
C ILE A 129 7.29 -13.68 5.68
N ALA A 130 7.83 -12.54 5.27
CA ALA A 130 8.26 -11.50 6.20
C ALA A 130 7.08 -10.60 6.61
N MET A 131 6.20 -10.28 5.65
CA MET A 131 5.08 -9.36 5.85
C MET A 131 4.05 -9.48 4.73
N ILE A 132 2.77 -9.38 5.09
CA ILE A 132 1.67 -9.13 4.15
C ILE A 132 1.08 -7.76 4.52
N ALA A 133 1.03 -6.86 3.54
CA ALA A 133 0.61 -5.48 3.71
C ALA A 133 -0.51 -5.15 2.72
N TYR A 134 -1.48 -4.35 3.15
CA TYR A 134 -2.46 -3.74 2.26
C TYR A 134 -1.80 -2.77 1.30
N LEU A 135 -2.32 -2.71 0.08
CA LEU A 135 -1.95 -1.74 -0.95
C LEU A 135 -3.11 -0.78 -1.20
N SER A 136 -2.84 0.50 -0.98
CA SER A 136 -3.76 1.58 -1.37
C SER A 136 -3.31 2.21 -2.67
N PHE A 137 -4.25 2.54 -3.56
CA PHE A 137 -3.95 3.33 -4.75
C PHE A 137 -3.94 4.81 -4.40
N VAL A 138 -2.76 5.42 -4.46
CA VAL A 138 -2.55 6.81 -4.02
C VAL A 138 -1.87 7.63 -5.10
N ARG A 139 -1.95 8.96 -4.99
CA ARG A 139 -1.07 9.88 -5.71
C ARG A 139 -0.40 10.83 -4.73
N PHE A 140 0.63 11.56 -5.17
CA PHE A 140 1.14 12.65 -4.34
C PHE A 140 0.10 13.76 -4.18
N ASN A 141 0.12 14.40 -3.01
CA ASN A 141 -0.66 15.58 -2.70
C ASN A 141 0.16 16.87 -2.76
N ALA A 142 1.37 16.81 -3.34
CA ALA A 142 2.24 17.95 -3.58
C ALA A 142 2.99 17.78 -4.91
N ASP A 143 3.25 18.89 -5.59
CA ASP A 143 4.04 18.92 -6.83
C ASP A 143 5.51 19.28 -6.56
N ARG A 144 5.77 20.05 -5.50
CA ARG A 144 7.12 20.36 -5.03
C ARG A 144 7.63 19.21 -4.17
N VAL A 145 8.78 18.66 -4.54
CA VAL A 145 9.54 17.69 -3.74
C VAL A 145 10.69 18.43 -3.06
N GLU A 146 10.81 18.30 -1.75
CA GLU A 146 11.99 18.77 -1.01
C GLU A 146 12.92 17.60 -0.67
N ILE A 147 14.20 17.77 -0.97
CA ILE A 147 15.24 16.79 -0.67
C ILE A 147 16.16 17.42 0.38
N GLN A 148 16.17 16.84 1.57
CA GLN A 148 17.06 17.27 2.65
C GLN A 148 18.34 16.46 2.61
N HIS A 149 19.46 17.12 2.36
CA HIS A 149 20.79 16.51 2.40
C HIS A 149 21.38 16.60 3.80
N ARG A 150 21.91 15.49 4.31
CA ARG A 150 22.57 15.42 5.62
C ARG A 150 24.08 15.34 5.47
N VAL A 151 24.76 15.73 6.54
CA VAL A 151 26.21 15.53 6.67
C VAL A 151 26.50 14.02 6.59
N ALA A 152 27.59 13.64 5.91
CA ALA A 152 27.96 12.25 5.57
C ALA A 152 27.16 11.58 4.42
N GLY A 153 26.45 12.35 3.59
CA GLY A 153 25.96 11.87 2.28
C GLY A 153 24.55 11.27 2.28
N GLY A 154 23.97 11.02 3.45
CA GLY A 154 22.57 10.61 3.57
C GLY A 154 21.60 11.71 3.14
N SER A 155 20.42 11.31 2.66
CA SER A 155 19.36 12.25 2.25
C SER A 155 17.98 11.76 2.71
N SER A 156 17.06 12.68 2.94
CA SER A 156 15.66 12.35 3.26
C SER A 156 14.68 13.12 2.41
N VAL A 157 13.59 12.44 2.04
CA VAL A 157 12.49 12.99 1.26
C VAL A 157 11.19 12.58 1.94
N ILE A 158 10.25 13.51 2.10
CA ILE A 158 8.92 13.24 2.63
C ILE A 158 7.91 13.80 1.64
N MET A 159 6.94 12.99 1.25
CA MET A 159 5.87 13.40 0.34
C MET A 159 4.50 13.07 0.93
N PRO A 160 3.58 14.05 0.96
CA PRO A 160 2.20 13.75 1.30
C PRO A 160 1.54 12.97 0.16
N THR A 161 0.71 12.01 0.51
CA THR A 161 -0.07 11.18 -0.41
C THR A 161 -1.55 11.30 -0.12
N LEU A 162 -2.32 11.07 -1.18
CA LEU A 162 -3.77 11.11 -1.17
C LEU A 162 -4.30 9.84 -1.82
N GLU A 163 -5.12 9.09 -1.09
CA GLU A 163 -5.86 7.98 -1.67
C GLU A 163 -6.82 8.49 -2.75
N ILE A 164 -6.83 7.80 -3.89
CA ILE A 164 -7.69 8.10 -5.02
C ILE A 164 -8.36 6.81 -5.49
N PRO A 165 -9.52 6.89 -6.16
CA PRO A 165 -10.14 5.72 -6.75
C PRO A 165 -9.16 4.95 -7.65
N GLU A 166 -9.23 3.64 -7.58
CA GLU A 166 -8.46 2.73 -8.44
C GLU A 166 -8.74 3.03 -9.92
N PRO A 167 -7.75 2.83 -10.81
CA PRO A 167 -7.84 3.20 -12.21
C PRO A 167 -8.79 2.33 -13.04
#